data_AF-Q46YD0-F1
#
_entry.id   AF-Q46YD0-F1
#
_cell.length_a   1.000
_cell.length_b   1.000
_cell.length_c   1.000
_cell.angle_alpha   90.00
_cell.angle_beta   90.00
_cell.angle_gamma   90.00
#
_symmetry.space_group_name_H-M   'P 1'
#
loop_
_entity.id
_entity.type
_entity.pdbx_description
1 polymer ?
#
loop_
_entity_poly.entity_id
_entity_poly.type
_entity_poly.pdbx_seq_one_letter_code
_entity_poly.pdbx_strand_id
1 'polypeptide(L)'
;MVRKVRYCRSPLCLMIETRWLVPRGFDGFTPGPLILLRPGASHALIEHEKMHVRQFWRSWGLMGVLYLLSRRWRLRYEVEAYREQLRHCPPGTAHSMARMLSTKYRLRITEDEAYRLLTGSE
;
A
#
# COMPACT_ATOMS: atom_id res chain seq x y z
N MET A 1 3.78 6.86 21.50
CA MET A 1 3.78 5.54 22.17
C MET A 1 3.51 4.44 21.14
N VAL A 2 4.50 3.57 20.93
CA VAL A 2 4.34 2.31 20.17
C VAL A 2 3.49 1.38 21.02
N ARG A 3 2.48 0.73 20.42
CA ARG A 3 1.54 -0.11 21.17
C ARG A 3 1.77 -1.61 20.99
N LYS A 4 2.30 -2.02 19.82
CA LYS A 4 2.51 -3.44 19.51
C LYS A 4 3.59 -3.61 18.45
N VAL A 5 4.44 -4.61 18.62
CA VAL A 5 5.43 -5.04 17.63
C VAL A 5 5.12 -6.48 17.27
N ARG A 6 5.07 -6.79 15.97
CA ARG A 6 4.88 -8.15 15.45
C ARG A 6 5.89 -8.43 14.36
N TYR A 7 6.38 -9.65 14.31
CA TYR A 7 7.25 -10.13 13.24
C TYR A 7 6.45 -10.97 12.24
N CYS A 8 6.65 -10.73 10.95
CA CYS A 8 6.06 -11.53 9.88
C CYS A 8 7.19 -12.25 9.11
N ARG A 9 7.01 -13.55 8.85
CA ARG A 9 7.95 -14.35 8.06
C ARG A 9 7.65 -14.34 6.56
N SER A 10 6.44 -13.94 6.16
CA SER A 10 6.02 -13.93 4.75
C SER A 10 5.13 -12.71 4.45
N PRO A 11 5.68 -11.62 3.88
CA PRO A 11 7.10 -11.41 3.62
C PRO A 11 7.89 -11.19 4.92
N LEU A 12 9.22 -11.32 4.85
CA LEU A 12 10.10 -11.00 5.98
C LEU A 12 9.95 -9.51 6.33
N CYS A 13 9.28 -9.21 7.44
CA CYS A 13 9.04 -7.82 7.84
C CYS A 13 8.78 -7.68 9.35
N LEU A 14 8.99 -6.45 9.83
CA LEU A 14 8.63 -6.03 11.18
C LEU A 14 7.43 -5.09 11.10
N MET A 15 6.35 -5.41 11.80
CA MET A 15 5.15 -4.60 11.88
C MET A 15 5.08 -3.89 13.23
N ILE A 16 4.86 -2.58 13.21
CA ILE A 16 4.79 -1.74 14.40
C ILE A 16 3.49 -0.92 14.37
N GLU A 17 2.67 -1.08 15.41
CA GLU A 17 1.49 -0.25 15.62
C GLU A 17 1.86 1.05 16.34
N THR A 18 1.66 2.18 15.66
CA THR A 18 2.05 3.51 16.15
C THR A 18 1.15 4.61 15.58
N ARG A 19 0.89 5.64 16.38
CA ARG A 19 0.12 6.83 15.95
C ARG A 19 0.99 7.95 15.38
N TRP A 20 2.28 7.95 15.72
CA TRP A 20 3.17 9.10 15.58
C TRP A 20 4.08 9.00 14.37
N LEU A 21 4.44 7.78 13.97
CA LEU A 21 5.41 7.54 12.89
C LEU A 21 4.74 7.33 11.53
N VAL A 22 3.42 7.16 11.49
CA VAL A 22 2.66 7.08 10.23
C VAL A 22 2.42 8.51 9.73
N PRO A 23 2.83 8.84 8.48
CA PRO A 23 2.61 10.16 7.89
C PRO A 23 1.14 10.61 7.93
N ARG A 24 0.91 11.93 7.99
CA ARG A 24 -0.44 12.51 7.97
C ARG A 24 -1.13 12.18 6.64
N GLY A 25 -2.41 11.79 6.70
CA GLY A 25 -3.20 11.38 5.52
C GLY A 25 -3.11 9.90 5.15
N PHE A 26 -2.32 9.12 5.90
CA PHE A 26 -2.14 7.69 5.72
C PHE A 26 -2.43 6.91 7.01
N ASP A 27 -2.88 5.67 6.83
CA ASP A 27 -3.17 4.71 7.90
C ASP A 27 -2.13 3.59 8.00
N GLY A 28 -1.32 3.43 6.96
CA GLY A 28 -0.16 2.55 6.90
C GLY A 28 1.01 3.22 6.16
N PHE A 29 2.23 2.77 6.44
CA PHE A 29 3.45 3.22 5.77
C PHE A 29 4.53 2.15 5.82
N THR A 30 5.16 1.87 4.69
CA THR A 30 6.17 0.81 4.55
C THR A 30 7.54 1.35 4.12
N PRO A 31 8.43 1.72 5.07
CA PRO A 31 9.83 1.99 4.76
C PRO A 31 10.65 0.69 4.74
N GLY A 32 10.78 0.09 3.56
CA GLY A 32 11.60 -1.10 3.36
C GLY A 32 11.00 -2.36 4.02
N PRO A 33 11.72 -3.08 4.90
CA PRO A 33 11.20 -4.27 5.59
C PRO A 33 10.38 -3.95 6.85
N LEU A 34 10.03 -2.68 7.07
CA LEU A 34 9.25 -2.21 8.21
C LEU A 34 7.87 -1.77 7.75
N ILE A 35 6.82 -2.19 8.46
CA ILE A 35 5.44 -1.77 8.26
C ILE A 35 5.00 -0.99 9.50
N LEU A 36 4.59 0.26 9.31
CA LEU A 36 4.02 1.11 10.35
C LEU A 36 2.51 1.22 10.13
N LEU A 37 1.72 0.93 11.17
CA LEU A 37 0.26 0.93 11.07
C LEU A 37 -0.35 1.77 12.19
N ARG A 38 -1.43 2.49 11.89
CA ARG A 38 -2.28 3.07 12.94
C ARG A 38 -3.01 1.95 13.69
N PRO A 39 -3.26 2.12 15.01
CA PRO A 39 -4.04 1.16 15.77
C PRO A 39 -5.43 0.96 15.15
N GLY A 40 -5.84 -0.30 14.96
CA GLY A 40 -7.12 -0.65 14.33
C GLY A 40 -7.08 -0.81 12.81
N ALA A 41 -5.90 -0.83 12.19
CA ALA A 41 -5.75 -1.13 10.76
C ALA A 41 -6.43 -2.46 10.38
N SER A 42 -7.17 -2.45 9.27
CA SER A 42 -7.88 -3.63 8.76
C SER A 42 -6.91 -4.68 8.22
N HIS A 43 -7.37 -5.94 8.15
CA HIS A 43 -6.62 -7.02 7.52
C HIS A 43 -6.26 -6.69 6.05
N ALA A 44 -7.21 -6.10 5.31
CA ALA A 44 -6.98 -5.68 3.94
C ALA A 44 -5.85 -4.64 3.81
N LEU A 45 -5.80 -3.65 4.71
CA LEU A 45 -4.72 -2.67 4.74
C LEU A 45 -3.37 -3.31 5.11
N ILE A 46 -3.37 -4.31 6.01
CA ILE A 46 -2.15 -5.05 6.33
C ILE A 46 -1.60 -5.78 5.09
N GLU A 47 -2.47 -6.41 4.29
CA GLU A 47 -2.05 -7.09 3.06
C GLU A 47 -1.57 -6.13 1.97
N HIS A 48 -2.12 -4.90 1.93
CA HIS A 48 -1.58 -3.79 1.13
C HIS A 48 -0.13 -3.48 1.51
N GLU A 49 0.14 -3.21 2.78
CA GLU A 49 1.50 -2.87 3.24
C GLU A 49 2.49 -4.03 3.06
N LYS A 50 2.03 -5.28 3.28
CA LYS A 50 2.84 -6.47 2.96
C LYS A 50 3.19 -6.55 1.48
N MET A 51 2.34 -6.04 0.58
CA MET A 51 2.69 -5.97 -0.84
C MET A 51 3.86 -5.03 -1.10
N HIS A 52 3.93 -3.89 -0.43
CA HIS A 52 5.09 -3.00 -0.51
C HIS A 52 6.37 -3.66 0.00
N VAL A 53 6.30 -4.45 1.07
CA VAL A 53 7.47 -5.21 1.52
C VAL A 53 7.89 -6.28 0.50
N ARG A 54 6.93 -6.99 -0.12
CA ARG A 54 7.22 -7.92 -1.23
C ARG A 54 7.88 -7.20 -2.41
N GLN A 55 7.42 -6.00 -2.76
CA GLN A 55 8.01 -5.17 -3.80
C GLN A 55 9.43 -4.72 -3.42
N PHE A 56 9.68 -4.38 -2.16
CA PHE A 56 11.02 -4.07 -1.64
C PHE A 56 11.97 -5.24 -1.83
N TRP A 57 11.61 -6.44 -1.36
CA TRP A 57 12.46 -7.63 -1.54
C TRP A 57 12.64 -8.02 -3.02
N ARG A 58 11.57 -7.98 -3.82
CA ARG A 58 11.62 -8.27 -5.26
C ARG A 58 12.49 -7.29 -6.05
N SER A 59 12.65 -6.07 -5.55
CA SER A 59 13.49 -5.03 -6.16
C SER A 59 14.86 -4.92 -5.51
N TRP A 60 15.28 -5.91 -4.69
CA TRP A 60 16.57 -5.90 -4.00
C TRP A 60 16.79 -4.62 -3.16
N GLY A 61 15.71 -4.11 -2.57
CA GLY A 61 15.71 -2.90 -1.75
C GLY A 61 15.53 -1.58 -2.51
N LEU A 62 15.44 -1.61 -3.84
CA LEU A 62 15.35 -0.40 -4.67
C LEU A 62 13.95 0.21 -4.77
N MET A 63 12.92 -0.44 -4.21
CA MET A 63 11.52 0.00 -4.34
C MET A 63 11.32 1.47 -3.95
N GLY A 64 11.89 1.93 -2.83
CA GLY A 64 11.77 3.33 -2.40
C GLY A 64 12.36 4.31 -3.41
N VAL A 65 13.53 3.98 -3.99
CA VAL A 65 14.18 4.80 -5.02
C VAL A 65 13.32 4.86 -6.29
N LEU A 66 12.87 3.71 -6.78
CA LEU A 66 12.01 3.61 -7.97
C LEU A 66 10.69 4.37 -7.77
N TYR A 67 10.10 4.28 -6.58
CA TYR A 67 8.86 4.96 -6.20
C TYR A 67 9.00 6.49 -6.20
N LEU A 68 10.12 7.01 -5.69
CA LEU A 68 10.38 8.44 -5.62
C LEU A 68 10.74 9.01 -7.01
N LEU A 69 11.58 8.32 -7.77
CA LEU A 69 12.10 8.83 -9.05
C LEU A 69 11.13 8.67 -10.23
N SER A 70 10.20 7.71 -10.18
CA SER A 70 9.33 7.42 -11.34
C SER A 70 7.88 7.25 -10.96
N ARG A 71 7.03 8.12 -11.53
CA ARG A 71 5.57 8.02 -11.42
C ARG A 71 5.03 6.71 -11.99
N ARG A 72 5.65 6.16 -13.05
CA ARG A 72 5.26 4.88 -13.65
C ARG A 72 5.49 3.73 -12.69
N TRP A 73 6.64 3.71 -12.01
CA TRP A 73 6.92 2.71 -10.98
C TRP A 73 6.02 2.88 -9.77
N ARG A 74 5.79 4.12 -9.33
CA ARG A 74 4.82 4.43 -8.27
C ARG A 74 3.44 3.89 -8.58
N LEU A 75 2.90 4.20 -9.76
CA LEU A 75 1.60 3.72 -10.21
C LEU A 75 1.55 2.18 -10.21
N ARG A 76 2.58 1.53 -10.76
CA ARG A 76 2.65 0.06 -10.81
C ARG A 76 2.61 -0.55 -9.40
N TYR A 77 3.36 0.02 -8.46
CA TYR A 77 3.42 -0.48 -7.09
C TYR A 77 2.11 -0.29 -6.33
N GLU A 78 1.50 0.90 -6.43
CA GLU A 78 0.21 1.20 -5.81
C GLU A 78 -0.90 0.32 -6.40
N VAL A 79 -0.99 0.18 -7.73
CA VAL A 79 -2.00 -0.67 -8.38
C VAL A 79 -1.89 -2.13 -7.91
N GLU A 80 -0.68 -2.68 -7.81
CA GLU A 80 -0.47 -4.04 -7.30
C GLU A 80 -0.90 -4.16 -5.82
N ALA A 81 -0.58 -3.17 -4.98
CA ALA A 81 -0.96 -3.16 -3.57
C ALA A 81 -2.48 -3.02 -3.37
N TYR A 82 -3.14 -2.11 -4.11
CA TYR A 82 -4.59 -1.95 -4.06
C TYR A 82 -5.34 -3.17 -4.63
N ARG A 83 -4.83 -3.80 -5.69
CA ARG A 83 -5.41 -5.06 -6.20
C ARG A 83 -5.34 -6.16 -5.14
N GLU A 84 -4.23 -6.27 -4.42
CA GLU A 84 -4.13 -7.23 -3.32
C GLU A 84 -5.11 -6.86 -2.20
N GLN A 85 -5.18 -5.59 -1.80
CA GLN A 85 -6.12 -5.11 -0.79
C GLN A 85 -7.58 -5.47 -1.14
N LEU A 86 -7.99 -5.29 -2.40
CA LEU A 86 -9.34 -5.59 -2.87
C LEU A 86 -9.72 -7.07 -2.70
N ARG A 87 -8.77 -8.00 -2.79
CA ARG A 87 -9.02 -9.44 -2.55
C ARG A 87 -9.46 -9.73 -1.12
N HIS A 88 -9.13 -8.85 -0.18
CA HIS A 88 -9.46 -8.98 1.24
C HIS A 88 -10.59 -8.02 1.67
N CYS A 89 -11.16 -7.27 0.74
CA CYS A 89 -12.28 -6.37 1.00
C CYS A 89 -13.61 -6.98 0.54
N PRO A 90 -14.74 -6.52 1.10
CA PRO A 90 -16.06 -6.86 0.56
C PRO A 90 -16.24 -6.41 -0.90
N PRO A 91 -17.11 -7.09 -1.67
CA PRO A 91 -17.49 -6.65 -3.01
C PRO A 91 -17.97 -5.18 -3.02
N GLY A 92 -17.72 -4.47 -4.13
CA GLY A 92 -18.14 -3.07 -4.31
C GLY A 92 -17.16 -2.03 -3.75
N THR A 93 -16.04 -2.44 -3.14
CA THR A 93 -15.00 -1.53 -2.63
C THR A 93 -14.07 -0.94 -3.71
N ALA A 94 -14.18 -1.41 -4.96
CA ALA A 94 -13.31 -0.97 -6.06
C ALA A 94 -13.40 0.54 -6.35
N HIS A 95 -14.60 1.14 -6.33
CA HIS A 95 -14.77 2.57 -6.56
C HIS A 95 -14.09 3.43 -5.49
N SER A 96 -14.25 3.08 -4.20
CA SER A 96 -13.62 3.85 -3.12
C SER A 96 -12.09 3.75 -3.16
N MET A 97 -11.54 2.59 -3.54
CA MET A 97 -10.11 2.40 -3.76
C MET A 97 -9.61 3.15 -4.99
N ALA A 98 -10.37 3.17 -6.08
CA ALA A 98 -10.04 3.94 -7.28
C ALA A 98 -9.95 5.44 -6.98
N ARG A 99 -10.93 5.98 -6.24
CA ARG A 99 -10.90 7.37 -5.76
C ARG A 99 -9.69 7.65 -4.89
N MET A 100 -9.33 6.73 -4.00
CA MET A 100 -8.15 6.89 -3.16
C MET A 100 -6.86 6.90 -4.01
N LEU A 101 -6.74 5.99 -4.97
CA LEU A 101 -5.57 5.89 -5.85
C LEU A 101 -5.40 7.13 -6.75
N SER A 102 -6.50 7.66 -7.31
CA SER A 102 -6.46 8.83 -8.21
C SER A 102 -6.12 10.13 -7.47
N THR A 103 -6.57 10.26 -6.22
CA THR A 103 -6.39 11.48 -5.41
C THR A 103 -5.08 11.49 -4.61
N LYS A 104 -4.53 10.31 -4.29
CA LYS A 104 -3.27 10.18 -3.54
C LYS A 104 -2.07 9.98 -4.47
N TYR A 105 -0.87 9.98 -3.88
CA TYR A 105 0.40 9.57 -4.53
C TYR A 105 0.87 10.38 -5.75
N ARG A 106 0.15 11.46 -6.12
CA ARG A 106 0.49 12.36 -7.25
C ARG A 106 0.66 11.60 -8.58
N LEU A 107 -0.22 10.64 -8.84
CA LEU A 107 -0.13 9.75 -10.00
C LEU A 107 -0.60 10.41 -11.30
N ARG A 108 -1.43 11.46 -11.21
CA ARG A 108 -2.04 12.16 -12.36
C ARG A 108 -2.84 11.21 -13.27
N ILE A 109 -3.68 10.39 -12.65
CA ILE A 109 -4.67 9.55 -13.34
C ILE A 109 -6.07 9.94 -12.87
N THR A 110 -7.08 9.70 -13.71
CA THR A 110 -8.48 9.90 -13.33
C THR A 110 -8.98 8.77 -12.43
N GLU A 111 -10.13 8.97 -11.78
CA GLU A 111 -10.79 7.90 -11.01
C GLU A 111 -11.22 6.74 -11.92
N ASP A 112 -11.69 7.01 -13.14
CA ASP A 112 -12.07 5.97 -14.10
C ASP A 112 -10.87 5.17 -14.59
N GLU A 113 -9.73 5.83 -14.85
CA GLU A 113 -8.47 5.15 -15.15
C GLU A 113 -8.01 4.29 -13.98
N ALA A 114 -8.08 4.81 -12.75
CA ALA A 114 -7.76 4.05 -11.55
C ALA A 114 -8.68 2.83 -11.40
N TYR A 115 -9.99 2.98 -11.62
CA TYR A 115 -10.96 1.90 -11.54
C TYR A 115 -10.63 0.78 -12.54
N ARG A 116 -10.43 1.12 -13.82
CA ARG A 116 -10.01 0.17 -14.86
C ARG A 116 -8.71 -0.55 -14.51
N LEU A 117 -7.72 0.19 -14.00
CA LEU A 117 -6.48 -0.40 -13.52
C LEU A 117 -6.71 -1.37 -12.36
N LEU A 118 -7.65 -1.13 -11.45
CA LEU A 118 -7.89 -2.03 -10.33
C LEU A 118 -8.70 -3.27 -10.71
N THR A 119 -9.71 -3.14 -11.57
CA THR A 119 -10.63 -4.23 -11.92
C THR A 119 -10.21 -5.03 -13.14
N GLY A 120 -9.30 -4.50 -13.97
CA GLY A 120 -8.97 -5.11 -15.26
C GLY A 120 -10.07 -4.96 -16.30
N SER A 121 -11.01 -4.05 -16.08
CA SER A 121 -12.04 -3.68 -17.07
C SER A 121 -11.39 -2.81 -18.15
N GLU A 122 -11.53 -3.18 -19.42
CA GLU A 122 -11.07 -2.39 -20.58
C GLU A 122 -11.93 -1.13 -20.78
#